data_AF-A0A6S6RYG8-F1
#
_entry.id   AF-A0A6S6RYG8-F1
#
_cell.length_a   1.000
_cell.length_b   1.000
_cell.length_c   1.000
_cell.angle_alpha   90.00
_cell.angle_beta   90.00
_cell.angle_gamma   90.00
#
_symmetry.space_group_name_H-M   'P 1'
#
loop_
_entity.id
_entity.type
_entity.pdbx_description
1 polymer ?
#
loop_
_entity_poly.entity_id
_entity_poly.type
_entity_poly.pdbx_seq_one_letter_code
_entity_poly.pdbx_strand_id
1 'polypeptide(L)'
;MYKRYSKKYGNRNKRGIKKMESKGKMGKISNRKTIIQNKIKKNKKYKVKEAIEKFKEISVVNFCETVEIVIKLGKYGRNVKQVKKNKLYLPYRLENNKKKIVVLQTNETNKIKNKEKILKLGVDIIGVDEIKKNKKINYILCESESAKQIVEDKLKPKIVLIKKENLTKDILKKVKEIKKGKLNYCVDKNGIINTVLGQINFTFKQIKKNFNVLIKDVLNKNTVGNIKDIKNIYLSTTMGPGLRVDKSEIRRIEDLKI
;
A
#
# COMPACT_ATOMS: atom_id res chain seq x y z
N MET A 1 36.63 26.51 -31.57
CA MET A 1 35.51 27.47 -31.61
C MET A 1 34.65 27.47 -30.33
N TYR A 2 35.21 27.25 -29.13
CA TYR A 2 34.47 27.27 -27.85
C TYR A 2 35.23 28.00 -26.72
N LYS A 3 36.14 28.92 -27.06
CA LYS A 3 36.97 29.68 -26.10
C LYS A 3 36.50 31.13 -25.87
N ARG A 4 35.27 31.51 -26.25
CA ARG A 4 34.78 32.90 -26.14
C ARG A 4 33.62 33.16 -25.16
N TYR A 5 33.09 32.17 -24.47
CA TYR A 5 31.97 32.36 -23.52
C TYR A 5 32.36 32.53 -22.03
N SER A 6 33.65 32.54 -21.69
CA SER A 6 34.13 32.57 -20.29
C SER A 6 34.37 33.99 -19.71
N LYS A 7 33.99 35.07 -20.41
CA LYS A 7 34.35 36.44 -20.02
C LYS A 7 33.25 37.30 -19.38
N LYS A 8 32.07 36.74 -19.03
CA LYS A 8 30.95 37.55 -18.47
C LYS A 8 30.56 37.30 -17.01
N TYR A 9 31.22 36.40 -16.28
CA TYR A 9 30.96 36.21 -14.85
C TYR A 9 32.26 36.04 -14.07
N GLY A 10 32.96 37.17 -13.90
CA GLY A 10 34.14 37.27 -13.04
C GLY A 10 33.80 37.17 -11.55
N ASN A 11 34.74 36.59 -10.81
CA ASN A 11 34.99 36.85 -9.39
C ASN A 11 33.94 36.43 -8.34
N ARG A 12 33.66 35.13 -8.20
CA ARG A 12 33.15 34.57 -6.92
C ARG A 12 33.87 33.34 -6.36
N ASN A 13 34.87 32.79 -7.07
CA ASN A 13 35.43 31.47 -6.74
C ASN A 13 36.85 31.45 -6.13
N LYS A 14 37.28 32.48 -5.40
CA LYS A 14 38.54 32.42 -4.63
C LYS A 14 38.38 32.21 -3.12
N ARG A 15 37.16 32.23 -2.57
CA ARG A 15 36.90 31.94 -1.14
C ARG A 15 36.56 30.47 -0.83
N GLY A 16 36.44 29.61 -1.84
CA GLY A 16 36.04 28.20 -1.69
C GLY A 16 37.18 27.19 -1.53
N ILE A 17 38.43 27.57 -1.85
CA ILE A 17 39.52 26.60 -2.02
C ILE A 17 40.23 26.26 -0.69
N LYS A 18 40.12 27.09 0.35
CA LYS A 18 40.72 26.84 1.68
C LYS A 18 39.89 25.96 2.64
N LYS A 19 38.84 25.28 2.17
CA LYS A 19 38.03 24.37 3.01
C LYS A 19 38.08 22.91 2.55
N MET A 20 39.09 22.54 1.77
CA MET A 20 39.35 21.17 1.29
C MET A 20 40.11 20.29 2.29
N GLU A 21 40.57 20.82 3.43
CA GLU A 21 41.21 20.03 4.48
C GLU A 21 40.31 19.94 5.72
N SER A 22 39.32 19.03 5.68
CA SER A 22 38.64 18.52 6.88
C SER A 22 37.65 17.43 6.45
N LYS A 23 38.02 16.17 6.71
CA LYS A 23 37.20 14.97 6.88
C LYS A 23 35.83 14.99 6.18
N GLY A 24 35.72 14.24 5.07
CA GLY A 24 34.50 13.87 4.33
C GLY A 24 33.19 14.48 4.80
N LYS A 25 32.83 15.67 4.29
CA LYS A 25 31.59 16.35 4.65
C LYS A 25 30.38 15.62 4.08
N MET A 26 29.67 14.89 4.95
CA MET A 26 28.26 14.54 4.74
C MET A 26 27.49 15.78 4.29
N GLY A 27 26.69 15.67 3.22
CA GLY A 27 25.81 16.74 2.77
C GLY A 27 24.90 17.23 3.90
N LYS A 28 24.56 18.53 3.90
CA LYS A 28 23.73 19.16 4.93
C LYS A 28 22.43 18.35 5.14
N ILE A 29 22.19 17.90 6.38
CA ILE A 29 20.98 17.17 6.76
C ILE A 29 19.80 18.15 6.70
N SER A 30 18.67 17.71 6.13
CA SER A 30 17.46 18.54 6.09
C SER A 30 16.85 18.71 7.48
N ASN A 31 16.30 19.89 7.77
CA ASN A 31 15.70 20.23 9.07
C ASN A 31 14.68 19.16 9.54
N ARG A 32 13.87 18.63 8.62
CA ARG A 32 12.93 17.54 8.89
C ARG A 32 13.62 16.28 9.40
N LYS A 33 14.73 15.87 8.78
CA LYS A 33 15.48 14.68 9.16
C LYS A 33 16.14 14.87 10.52
N THR A 34 16.59 16.08 10.85
CA THR A 34 17.13 16.43 12.17
C THR A 34 16.07 16.31 13.27
N ILE A 35 14.86 16.84 13.04
CA ILE A 35 13.72 16.72 13.97
C ILE A 35 13.37 15.25 14.24
N ILE A 36 13.31 14.44 13.18
CA ILE A 36 13.05 13.00 13.27
C ILE A 36 14.13 12.29 14.09
N GLN A 37 15.41 12.61 13.84
CA GLN A 37 16.52 11.99 14.56
C GLN A 37 16.53 12.36 16.05
N ASN A 38 16.16 13.59 16.41
CA ASN A 38 16.11 14.02 17.81
C ASN A 38 14.97 13.35 18.59
N LYS A 39 13.82 13.12 17.93
CA LYS A 39 12.63 12.51 18.57
C LYS A 39 12.70 10.99 18.69
N ILE A 40 13.64 10.32 18.02
CA ILE A 40 13.70 8.85 17.92
C ILE A 40 14.98 8.31 18.52
N LYS A 41 14.82 7.32 19.39
CA LYS A 41 15.93 6.56 19.95
C LYS A 41 16.34 5.48 18.95
N LYS A 42 17.57 5.58 18.43
CA LYS A 42 18.15 4.52 17.59
C LYS A 42 18.15 3.20 18.35
N ASN A 43 17.86 2.10 17.64
CA ASN A 43 17.85 0.72 18.16
C ASN A 43 16.83 0.39 19.27
N LYS A 44 16.02 1.36 19.74
CA LYS A 44 14.92 1.07 20.65
C LYS A 44 13.85 0.23 19.92
N LYS A 45 13.34 -0.80 20.60
CA LYS A 45 12.13 -1.50 20.19
C LYS A 45 10.92 -0.79 20.82
N TYR A 46 9.95 -0.45 19.99
CA TYR A 46 8.74 0.25 20.40
C TYR A 46 7.58 -0.72 20.53
N LYS A 47 6.66 -0.44 21.45
CA LYS A 47 5.32 -1.05 21.46
C LYS A 47 4.50 -0.46 20.31
N VAL A 48 3.53 -1.19 19.76
CA VAL A 48 2.65 -0.68 18.68
C VAL A 48 1.95 0.61 19.12
N LYS A 49 1.54 0.72 20.39
CA LYS A 49 0.92 1.93 20.95
C LYS A 49 1.87 3.13 20.90
N GLU A 50 3.07 2.96 21.46
CA GLU A 50 4.12 3.98 21.49
C GLU A 50 4.51 4.41 20.06
N ALA A 51 4.59 3.47 19.12
CA ALA A 51 4.92 3.76 17.73
C ALA A 51 3.87 4.65 17.06
N ILE A 52 2.58 4.35 17.25
CA ILE A 52 1.48 5.13 16.67
C ILE A 52 1.42 6.54 17.25
N GLU A 53 1.62 6.69 18.56
CA GLU A 53 1.70 8.00 19.23
C GLU A 53 2.87 8.81 18.69
N LYS A 54 4.05 8.19 18.55
CA LYS A 54 5.23 8.83 17.96
C LYS A 54 5.01 9.27 16.52
N PHE A 55 4.28 8.50 15.71
CA PHE A 55 3.97 8.92 14.33
C PHE A 55 3.13 10.21 14.30
N LYS A 56 2.15 10.35 15.21
CA LYS A 56 1.35 11.58 15.33
C LYS A 56 2.18 12.78 15.79
N GLU A 57 3.13 12.58 16.70
CA GLU A 57 4.03 13.65 17.17
C GLU A 57 5.07 14.09 16.11
N ILE A 58 5.39 13.21 15.16
CA ILE A 58 6.44 13.42 14.16
C ILE A 58 5.87 13.92 12.83
N SER A 59 4.60 13.66 12.53
CA SER A 59 3.97 14.10 11.28
C SER A 59 3.98 15.64 11.19
N VAL A 60 4.79 16.17 10.28
CA VAL A 60 4.85 17.61 9.93
C VAL A 60 4.02 17.89 8.66
N VAL A 61 3.33 16.88 8.15
CA VAL A 61 2.74 16.92 6.80
C VAL A 61 1.26 17.25 6.89
N ASN A 62 0.78 18.10 5.99
CA ASN A 62 -0.60 18.63 5.98
C ASN A 62 -1.65 17.62 5.48
N PHE A 63 -1.26 16.40 5.11
CA PHE A 63 -2.18 15.36 4.65
C PHE A 63 -2.15 14.15 5.58
N CYS A 64 -3.22 13.37 5.55
CA CYS A 64 -3.35 12.14 6.33
C CYS A 64 -2.43 11.05 5.78
N GLU A 65 -1.29 10.82 6.44
CA GLU A 65 -0.34 9.80 6.00
C GLU A 65 -0.89 8.38 6.23
N THR A 66 -0.40 7.46 5.41
CA THR A 66 -0.73 6.03 5.53
C THR A 66 0.27 5.36 6.46
N VAL A 67 -0.23 4.48 7.33
CA VAL A 67 0.57 3.64 8.22
C VAL A 67 0.79 2.29 7.55
N GLU A 68 2.05 1.95 7.36
CA GLU A 68 2.53 0.73 6.72
C GLU A 68 3.27 -0.17 7.72
N ILE A 69 3.28 -1.45 7.41
CA ILE A 69 4.03 -2.47 8.15
C ILE A 69 4.93 -3.24 7.20
N VAL A 70 6.17 -3.37 7.63
CA VAL A 70 7.20 -4.16 6.96
C VAL A 70 7.60 -5.32 7.88
N ILE A 71 7.35 -6.54 7.43
CA ILE A 71 7.69 -7.77 8.16
C ILE A 71 8.81 -8.46 7.41
N LYS A 72 9.95 -8.65 8.07
CA LYS A 72 11.07 -9.43 7.54
C LYS A 72 10.98 -10.85 8.08
N LEU A 73 10.85 -11.80 7.17
CA LEU A 73 10.89 -13.23 7.44
C LEU A 73 12.36 -13.69 7.58
N GLY A 74 12.58 -14.69 8.42
CA GLY A 74 13.88 -15.28 8.72
C GLY A 74 14.21 -16.46 7.81
N LYS A 75 13.23 -17.31 7.53
CA LYS A 75 13.35 -18.46 6.62
C LYS A 75 12.36 -18.29 5.47
N TYR A 76 12.86 -17.82 4.33
CA TYR A 76 12.09 -17.81 3.08
C TYR A 76 12.97 -18.34 1.96
N GLY A 77 12.52 -19.40 1.30
CA GLY A 77 13.26 -20.06 0.24
C GLY A 77 13.32 -19.19 -1.02
N ARG A 78 14.53 -19.01 -1.58
CA ARG A 78 14.73 -18.26 -2.83
C ARG A 78 14.14 -18.95 -4.08
N ASN A 79 13.79 -20.24 -3.97
CA ASN A 79 13.37 -21.09 -5.09
C ASN A 79 11.84 -21.11 -5.33
N VAL A 80 11.12 -20.06 -4.95
CA VAL A 80 9.68 -19.96 -5.23
C VAL A 80 9.50 -19.34 -6.62
N LYS A 81 9.24 -20.19 -7.64
CA LYS A 81 9.06 -19.78 -9.05
C LYS A 81 7.91 -18.77 -9.25
N GLN A 82 6.91 -18.73 -8.37
CA GLN A 82 5.80 -17.79 -8.46
C GLN A 82 5.47 -17.15 -7.10
N VAL A 83 5.55 -15.82 -7.03
CA VAL A 83 5.15 -15.04 -5.86
C VAL A 83 3.64 -15.17 -5.65
N LYS A 84 3.23 -15.93 -4.61
CA LYS A 84 1.81 -16.06 -4.25
C LYS A 84 1.29 -14.73 -3.67
N LYS A 85 0.19 -14.23 -4.24
CA LYS A 85 -0.53 -13.07 -3.71
C LYS A 85 -1.56 -13.53 -2.70
N ASN A 86 -1.28 -13.28 -1.43
CA ASN A 86 -2.19 -13.54 -0.33
C ASN A 86 -3.25 -12.43 -0.28
N LYS A 87 -4.46 -12.84 0.11
CA LYS A 87 -5.66 -11.99 0.16
C LYS A 87 -6.13 -11.92 1.60
N LEU A 88 -6.29 -10.71 2.14
CA LEU A 88 -6.72 -10.46 3.50
C LEU A 88 -7.83 -9.40 3.53
N TYR A 89 -8.79 -9.56 4.43
CA TYR A 89 -9.79 -8.54 4.70
C TYR A 89 -9.45 -7.84 6.01
N LEU A 90 -9.15 -6.54 5.95
CA LEU A 90 -8.95 -5.74 7.14
C LEU A 90 -10.30 -5.31 7.73
N PRO A 91 -10.51 -5.42 9.05
CA PRO A 91 -11.76 -4.99 9.68
C PRO A 91 -11.98 -3.48 9.58
N TYR A 92 -10.93 -2.67 9.65
CA TYR A 92 -10.99 -1.23 9.46
C TYR A 92 -10.28 -0.82 8.16
N ARG A 93 -10.93 0.02 7.35
CA ARG A 93 -10.48 0.36 5.99
C ARG A 93 -10.12 1.82 5.86
N LEU A 94 -9.16 2.10 4.98
CA LEU A 94 -8.85 3.45 4.53
C LEU A 94 -10.08 4.10 3.89
N GLU A 95 -10.44 5.30 4.33
CA GLU A 95 -11.61 6.05 3.85
C GLU A 95 -11.47 6.47 2.38
N ASN A 96 -10.24 6.68 1.92
CA ASN A 96 -9.93 7.08 0.54
C ASN A 96 -10.06 5.92 -0.48
N ASN A 97 -10.41 4.71 -0.03
CA ASN A 97 -10.68 3.57 -0.91
C ASN A 97 -12.13 3.53 -1.42
N LYS A 98 -12.79 4.68 -1.62
CA LYS A 98 -14.00 4.76 -2.46
C LYS A 98 -13.61 4.46 -3.90
N LYS A 99 -13.38 3.19 -4.20
CA LYS A 99 -13.11 2.71 -5.55
C LYS A 99 -14.40 2.90 -6.33
N LYS A 100 -14.36 3.75 -7.36
CA LYS A 100 -15.41 3.77 -8.37
C LYS A 100 -15.40 2.43 -9.08
N ILE A 101 -16.39 1.60 -8.77
CA ILE A 101 -16.58 0.28 -9.37
C ILE A 101 -17.47 0.47 -10.58
N VAL A 102 -16.99 0.01 -11.72
CA VAL A 102 -17.81 -0.14 -12.92
C VAL A 102 -18.06 -1.62 -13.14
N VAL A 103 -19.33 -1.96 -13.36
CA VAL A 103 -19.73 -3.31 -13.73
C VAL A 103 -20.15 -3.33 -15.19
N LEU A 104 -19.57 -4.27 -15.92
CA LEU A 104 -19.90 -4.56 -17.31
C LEU A 104 -20.49 -5.96 -17.39
N GLN A 105 -21.76 -5.99 -17.76
CA GLN A 105 -22.48 -7.22 -18.04
C GLN A 105 -23.28 -6.98 -19.30
N THR A 106 -22.93 -7.71 -20.35
CA THR A 106 -23.68 -7.72 -21.60
C THR A 106 -24.40 -9.06 -21.69
N ASN A 107 -25.72 -9.00 -21.80
CA ASN A 107 -26.45 -10.09 -22.44
C ASN A 107 -26.67 -9.66 -23.89
N GLU A 108 -26.82 -10.64 -24.79
CA GLU A 108 -27.17 -10.46 -26.21
C GLU A 108 -28.43 -9.58 -26.44
N THR A 109 -29.22 -9.33 -25.39
CA THR A 109 -30.47 -8.54 -25.41
C THR A 109 -30.41 -7.21 -24.64
N ASN A 110 -29.24 -6.55 -24.54
CA ASN A 110 -29.03 -5.20 -23.97
C ASN A 110 -29.50 -4.97 -22.52
N LYS A 111 -30.05 -5.97 -21.83
CA LYS A 111 -30.46 -5.89 -20.41
C LYS A 111 -29.36 -6.46 -19.53
N ILE A 112 -28.79 -5.62 -18.66
CA ILE A 112 -27.90 -6.05 -17.57
C ILE A 112 -28.72 -6.91 -16.59
N LYS A 113 -28.46 -8.22 -16.54
CA LYS A 113 -29.03 -9.11 -15.51
C LYS A 113 -28.66 -8.54 -14.13
N ASN A 114 -29.61 -8.51 -13.18
CA ASN A 114 -29.36 -8.04 -11.81
C ASN A 114 -28.94 -6.56 -11.63
N LYS A 115 -29.20 -5.66 -12.60
CA LYS A 115 -28.87 -4.23 -12.49
C LYS A 115 -29.28 -3.60 -11.15
N GLU A 116 -30.51 -3.84 -10.71
CA GLU A 116 -31.02 -3.33 -9.43
C GLU A 116 -30.26 -3.87 -8.21
N LYS A 117 -29.89 -5.16 -8.21
CA LYS A 117 -29.12 -5.77 -7.12
C LYS A 117 -27.70 -5.20 -7.08
N ILE A 118 -27.12 -4.89 -8.24
CA ILE A 118 -25.78 -4.29 -8.37
C ILE A 118 -25.81 -2.81 -7.89
N LEU A 119 -26.85 -2.05 -8.25
CA LEU A 119 -27.06 -0.68 -7.77
C LEU A 119 -27.27 -0.65 -6.25
N LYS A 120 -28.08 -1.57 -5.70
CA LYS A 120 -28.27 -1.72 -4.23
C LYS A 120 -26.97 -2.02 -3.50
N LEU A 121 -26.02 -2.69 -4.15
CA LEU A 121 -24.70 -2.91 -3.58
C LEU A 121 -23.83 -1.64 -3.62
N GLY A 122 -24.27 -0.55 -4.25
CA GLY A 122 -23.64 0.77 -4.32
C GLY A 122 -22.52 0.86 -5.38
N VAL A 123 -22.74 0.25 -6.55
CA VAL A 123 -21.89 0.42 -7.72
C VAL A 123 -22.24 1.74 -8.39
N ASP A 124 -21.24 2.54 -8.74
CA ASP A 124 -21.45 3.92 -9.20
C ASP A 124 -21.87 4.00 -10.68
N ILE A 125 -21.45 3.04 -11.50
CA ILE A 125 -21.58 3.09 -12.97
C ILE A 125 -21.87 1.67 -13.48
N ILE A 126 -22.83 1.54 -14.40
CA ILE A 126 -23.16 0.27 -15.02
C ILE A 126 -23.33 0.45 -16.53
N GLY A 127 -22.55 -0.31 -17.30
CA GLY A 127 -22.62 -0.29 -18.77
C GLY A 127 -21.40 0.35 -19.43
N VAL A 128 -21.25 0.05 -20.73
CA VAL A 128 -20.05 0.41 -21.51
C VAL A 128 -20.03 1.89 -21.88
N ASP A 129 -21.19 2.48 -22.18
CA ASP A 129 -21.28 3.87 -22.64
C ASP A 129 -20.92 4.89 -21.57
N GLU A 130 -21.24 4.58 -20.30
CA GLU A 130 -20.89 5.43 -19.17
C GLU A 130 -19.37 5.44 -18.90
N ILE A 131 -18.63 4.40 -19.32
CA ILE A 131 -17.16 4.34 -19.24
C ILE A 131 -16.51 5.28 -20.23
N LYS A 132 -17.10 5.43 -21.43
CA LYS A 132 -16.61 6.35 -22.46
C LYS A 132 -16.69 7.80 -21.93
N LYS A 133 -17.80 8.15 -21.28
CA LYS A 133 -18.05 9.48 -20.69
C LYS A 133 -17.20 9.77 -19.44
N ASN A 134 -16.99 8.79 -18.56
CA ASN A 134 -16.28 9.00 -17.30
C ASN A 134 -14.75 8.81 -17.40
N LYS A 135 -13.98 9.80 -16.95
CA LYS A 135 -12.50 9.79 -16.99
C LYS A 135 -11.84 9.22 -15.71
N LYS A 136 -12.54 9.17 -14.58
CA LYS A 136 -11.98 8.75 -13.27
C LYS A 136 -12.57 7.41 -12.80
N ILE A 137 -12.13 6.31 -13.40
CA ILE A 137 -12.55 4.95 -13.05
C ILE A 137 -11.36 4.19 -12.44
N ASN A 138 -11.56 3.59 -11.26
CA ASN A 138 -10.49 2.94 -10.51
C ASN A 138 -10.60 1.41 -10.51
N TYR A 139 -11.78 0.86 -10.82
CA TYR A 139 -12.02 -0.58 -10.82
C TYR A 139 -13.08 -0.95 -11.84
N ILE A 140 -12.76 -1.92 -12.71
CA ILE A 140 -13.70 -2.46 -13.71
C ILE A 140 -13.87 -3.95 -13.42
N LEU A 141 -15.12 -4.40 -13.36
CA LEU A 141 -15.53 -5.78 -13.14
C LEU A 141 -16.35 -6.25 -14.35
N CYS A 142 -15.96 -7.35 -14.97
CA CYS A 142 -16.60 -7.85 -16.19
C CYS A 142 -16.84 -9.36 -16.13
N GLU A 143 -17.81 -9.82 -16.90
CA GLU A 143 -17.88 -11.21 -17.36
C GLU A 143 -16.91 -11.45 -18.52
N SER A 144 -16.51 -12.71 -18.71
CA SER A 144 -15.53 -13.09 -19.74
C SER A 144 -16.02 -12.80 -21.17
N GLU A 145 -17.33 -12.90 -21.41
CA GLU A 145 -17.95 -12.64 -22.71
C GLU A 145 -17.96 -11.13 -23.02
N SER A 146 -18.41 -10.32 -22.05
CA SER A 146 -18.39 -8.85 -22.14
C SER A 146 -16.98 -8.27 -22.29
N ALA A 147 -15.95 -9.00 -21.85
CA ALA A 147 -14.56 -8.58 -22.02
C ALA A 147 -14.13 -8.50 -23.50
N LYS A 148 -14.68 -9.36 -24.38
CA LYS A 148 -14.34 -9.38 -25.81
C LYS A 148 -14.83 -8.13 -26.54
N GLN A 149 -16.09 -7.74 -26.31
CA GLN A 149 -16.72 -6.55 -26.89
C GLN A 149 -15.97 -5.25 -26.54
N ILE A 150 -15.43 -5.15 -25.32
CA ILE A 150 -14.65 -3.98 -24.87
C ILE A 150 -13.33 -3.84 -25.65
N VAL A 151 -12.71 -4.97 -26.01
CA VAL A 151 -11.45 -5.00 -26.77
C VAL A 151 -11.70 -4.55 -28.21
N GLU A 152 -12.82 -4.99 -28.80
CA GLU A 152 -13.28 -4.60 -30.14
C GLU A 152 -13.60 -3.10 -30.22
N ASP A 153 -14.21 -2.53 -29.18
CA ASP A 153 -14.57 -1.11 -29.05
C ASP A 153 -13.37 -0.14 -28.94
N LYS A 154 -12.12 -0.61 -29.11
CA LYS A 154 -10.87 0.19 -29.11
C LYS A 154 -10.75 1.16 -27.93
N LEU A 155 -11.25 0.79 -26.75
CA LEU A 155 -11.12 1.55 -25.50
C LEU A 155 -9.67 1.58 -24.94
N LYS A 156 -8.64 1.91 -25.72
CA LYS A 156 -7.23 2.05 -25.25
C LYS A 156 -7.03 3.44 -24.59
N PRO A 157 -6.16 3.67 -23.58
CA PRO A 157 -5.34 2.80 -22.72
C PRO A 157 -5.99 2.49 -21.34
N LYS A 158 -7.31 2.68 -21.21
CA LYS A 158 -8.08 2.37 -19.98
C LYS A 158 -8.12 0.86 -19.66
N ILE A 159 -7.76 -0.01 -20.63
CA ILE A 159 -7.79 -1.48 -20.56
C ILE A 159 -6.76 -2.09 -19.59
N VAL A 160 -5.70 -1.38 -19.20
CA VAL A 160 -4.69 -1.89 -18.22
C VAL A 160 -5.34 -2.23 -16.84
N LEU A 161 -6.60 -1.86 -16.62
CA LEU A 161 -7.36 -2.12 -15.39
C LEU A 161 -8.12 -3.45 -15.29
N ILE A 162 -8.39 -4.19 -16.37
CA ILE A 162 -9.04 -5.51 -16.22
C ILE A 162 -7.97 -6.54 -15.87
N LYS A 163 -7.59 -6.58 -14.59
CA LYS A 163 -6.78 -7.67 -14.05
C LYS A 163 -7.55 -8.98 -14.26
N LYS A 164 -6.86 -10.09 -14.54
CA LYS A 164 -7.47 -11.44 -14.62
C LYS A 164 -8.41 -11.74 -13.43
N GLU A 165 -8.10 -11.19 -12.25
CA GLU A 165 -8.89 -11.31 -11.04
C GLU A 165 -10.28 -10.65 -11.08
N ASN A 166 -10.53 -9.78 -12.06
CA ASN A 166 -11.78 -9.02 -12.25
C ASN A 166 -12.67 -9.63 -13.35
N LEU A 167 -12.27 -10.76 -13.92
CA LEU A 167 -13.12 -11.56 -14.81
C LEU A 167 -13.82 -12.62 -13.96
N THR A 168 -15.12 -12.46 -13.75
CA THR A 168 -15.90 -13.37 -12.90
C THR A 168 -17.34 -13.48 -13.38
N LYS A 169 -17.88 -14.71 -13.37
CA LYS A 169 -19.31 -14.97 -13.56
C LYS A 169 -20.15 -14.45 -12.38
N ASP A 170 -19.60 -14.49 -11.16
CA ASP A 170 -20.28 -14.05 -9.93
C ASP A 170 -20.02 -12.58 -9.58
N ILE A 171 -20.61 -11.65 -10.35
CA ILE A 171 -20.44 -10.20 -10.17
C ILE A 171 -20.84 -9.74 -8.76
N LEU A 172 -21.99 -10.19 -8.24
CA LEU A 172 -22.52 -9.73 -6.94
C LEU A 172 -21.59 -10.05 -5.77
N LYS A 173 -21.04 -11.27 -5.74
CA LYS A 173 -20.09 -11.69 -4.71
C LYS A 173 -18.82 -10.86 -4.82
N LYS A 174 -18.33 -10.63 -6.04
CA LYS A 174 -17.10 -9.88 -6.27
C LYS A 174 -17.24 -8.40 -5.89
N VAL A 175 -18.37 -7.77 -6.19
CA VAL A 175 -18.67 -6.39 -5.72
C VAL A 175 -18.65 -6.34 -4.20
N LYS A 176 -19.27 -7.31 -3.50
CA LYS A 176 -19.22 -7.41 -2.04
C LYS A 176 -17.78 -7.56 -1.53
N GLU A 177 -16.94 -8.38 -2.17
CA GLU A 177 -15.53 -8.53 -1.78
C GLU A 177 -14.70 -7.24 -1.98
N ILE A 178 -14.90 -6.56 -3.11
CA ILE A 178 -14.18 -5.32 -3.43
C ILE A 178 -14.57 -4.23 -2.44
N LYS A 179 -15.88 -4.09 -2.18
CA LYS A 179 -16.39 -3.21 -1.14
C LYS A 179 -15.91 -3.59 0.23
N LYS A 180 -15.75 -4.90 0.50
CA LYS A 180 -15.13 -5.42 1.71
C LYS A 180 -13.63 -5.07 1.85
N GLY A 181 -13.03 -4.33 0.91
CA GLY A 181 -11.71 -3.72 1.08
C GLY A 181 -10.60 -4.76 1.13
N LYS A 182 -10.62 -5.68 0.17
CA LYS A 182 -9.61 -6.73 0.01
C LYS A 182 -8.21 -6.12 -0.12
N LEU A 183 -7.32 -6.46 0.81
CA LEU A 183 -5.90 -6.14 0.76
C LEU A 183 -5.15 -7.35 0.20
N ASN A 184 -4.32 -7.10 -0.80
CA ASN A 184 -3.46 -8.12 -1.38
C ASN A 184 -2.02 -7.85 -0.91
N TYR A 185 -1.33 -8.89 -0.45
CA TYR A 185 0.08 -8.80 -0.10
C TYR A 185 0.85 -9.99 -0.64
N CYS A 186 2.14 -9.80 -0.82
CA CYS A 186 3.05 -10.84 -1.28
C CYS A 186 4.33 -10.80 -0.47
N VAL A 187 5.03 -11.93 -0.48
CA VAL A 187 6.38 -12.02 0.04
C VAL A 187 7.35 -11.75 -1.10
N ASP A 188 8.22 -10.77 -0.92
CA ASP A 188 9.28 -10.47 -1.87
C ASP A 188 10.34 -11.58 -1.90
N LYS A 189 11.19 -11.56 -2.94
CA LYS A 189 12.35 -12.46 -3.06
C LYS A 189 13.27 -12.43 -1.83
N ASN A 190 13.30 -11.30 -1.12
CA ASN A 190 14.10 -11.10 0.09
C ASN A 190 13.40 -11.57 1.38
N GLY A 191 12.23 -12.21 1.28
CA GLY A 191 11.44 -12.60 2.45
C GLY A 191 10.87 -11.38 3.19
N ILE A 192 10.50 -10.33 2.48
CA ILE A 192 9.92 -9.11 3.06
C ILE A 192 8.47 -9.02 2.65
N ILE A 193 7.59 -8.74 3.60
CA ILE A 193 6.18 -8.41 3.36
C ILE A 193 6.02 -6.93 3.66
N ASN A 194 5.59 -6.15 2.68
CA ASN A 194 5.17 -4.76 2.88
C ASN A 194 3.67 -4.63 2.65
N THR A 195 2.96 -4.05 3.62
CA THR A 195 1.50 -3.87 3.55
C THR A 195 1.04 -2.63 4.29
N VAL A 196 -0.14 -2.14 3.91
CA VAL A 196 -0.80 -1.03 4.59
C VAL A 196 -1.64 -1.55 5.75
N LEU A 197 -1.54 -0.91 6.92
CA LEU A 197 -2.40 -1.19 8.08
C LEU A 197 -3.55 -0.19 8.24
N GLY A 198 -3.38 1.05 7.81
CA GLY A 198 -4.39 2.10 7.99
C GLY A 198 -3.86 3.49 7.74
N GLN A 199 -4.50 4.50 8.33
CA GLN A 199 -4.05 5.90 8.29
C GLN A 199 -3.68 6.38 9.69
N ILE A 200 -2.90 7.47 9.77
CA ILE A 200 -2.55 8.11 11.05
C ILE A 200 -3.80 8.51 11.83
N ASN A 201 -4.88 8.91 11.15
CA ASN A 201 -6.13 9.33 11.79
C ASN A 201 -6.85 8.21 12.53
N PHE A 202 -6.49 6.94 12.30
CA PHE A 202 -7.14 5.84 13.00
C PHE A 202 -6.80 5.87 14.49
N THR A 203 -7.73 5.34 15.27
CA THR A 203 -7.49 5.09 16.69
C THR A 203 -6.51 3.93 16.86
N PHE A 204 -5.80 3.93 17.99
CA PHE A 204 -4.90 2.82 18.34
C PHE A 204 -5.60 1.45 18.28
N LYS A 205 -6.84 1.36 18.78
CA LYS A 205 -7.63 0.11 18.78
C LYS A 205 -7.88 -0.39 17.36
N GLN A 206 -8.17 0.51 16.42
CA GLN A 206 -8.40 0.14 15.02
C GLN A 206 -7.13 -0.41 14.36
N ILE A 207 -6.01 0.29 14.51
CA ILE A 207 -4.72 -0.15 13.95
C ILE A 207 -4.29 -1.47 14.58
N LYS A 208 -4.45 -1.63 15.90
CA LYS A 208 -4.12 -2.87 16.61
C LYS A 208 -4.97 -4.06 16.11
N LYS A 209 -6.27 -3.86 15.86
CA LYS A 209 -7.12 -4.94 15.32
C LYS A 209 -6.67 -5.34 13.91
N ASN A 210 -6.34 -4.37 13.06
CA ASN A 210 -5.81 -4.62 11.71
C ASN A 210 -4.46 -5.35 11.77
N PHE A 211 -3.56 -4.92 12.66
CA PHE A 211 -2.27 -5.55 12.91
C PHE A 211 -2.45 -7.03 13.32
N ASN A 212 -3.33 -7.31 14.28
CA ASN A 212 -3.57 -8.67 14.75
C ASN A 212 -4.10 -9.58 13.63
N VAL A 213 -5.04 -9.10 12.82
CA VAL A 213 -5.60 -9.85 11.69
C VAL A 213 -4.53 -10.15 10.65
N LEU A 214 -3.65 -9.19 10.35
CA LEU A 214 -2.55 -9.37 9.42
C LEU A 214 -1.51 -10.38 9.91
N ILE A 215 -1.11 -10.28 11.18
CA ILE A 215 -0.15 -11.22 11.76
C ILE A 215 -0.72 -12.64 11.82
N LYS A 216 -1.98 -12.81 12.22
CA LYS A 216 -2.66 -14.11 12.19
C LYS A 216 -2.68 -14.71 10.78
N ASP A 217 -2.96 -13.91 9.76
CA ASP A 217 -2.98 -14.38 8.37
C ASP A 217 -1.59 -14.79 7.84
N VAL A 218 -0.55 -14.03 8.21
CA VAL A 218 0.85 -14.33 7.86
C VAL A 218 1.34 -15.62 8.52
N LEU A 219 0.90 -15.90 9.75
CA LEU A 219 1.21 -17.16 10.43
C LEU A 219 0.46 -18.35 9.80
N ASN A 220 -0.84 -18.19 9.52
CA ASN A 220 -1.68 -19.30 9.03
C ASN A 220 -1.40 -19.67 7.57
N LYS A 221 -1.07 -18.72 6.68
CA LYS A 221 -0.95 -18.98 5.22
C LYS A 221 0.39 -19.57 4.79
N ASN A 222 1.09 -20.28 5.67
CA ASN A 222 2.37 -20.94 5.40
C ASN A 222 3.45 -20.02 4.81
N THR A 223 3.39 -18.71 5.09
CA THR A 223 4.55 -17.83 4.87
C THR A 223 5.57 -17.99 5.99
N VAL A 224 5.08 -18.28 7.20
CA VAL A 224 5.85 -18.57 8.40
C VAL A 224 4.99 -19.47 9.28
N GLY A 225 5.40 -20.71 9.56
CA GLY A 225 4.61 -21.63 10.40
C GLY A 225 4.70 -21.31 11.90
N ASN A 226 5.75 -20.62 12.34
CA ASN A 226 5.98 -20.26 13.74
C ASN A 226 6.45 -18.81 13.87
N ILE A 227 6.02 -18.08 14.91
CA ILE A 227 6.51 -16.71 15.20
C ILE A 227 8.05 -16.59 15.15
N LYS A 228 8.76 -17.66 15.52
CA LYS A 228 10.23 -17.73 15.48
C LYS A 228 10.81 -17.41 14.09
N ASP A 229 10.08 -17.69 13.00
CA ASP A 229 10.55 -17.38 11.66
C ASP A 229 10.31 -15.92 11.25
N ILE A 230 9.67 -15.08 12.09
CA ILE A 230 9.62 -13.63 11.88
C ILE A 230 10.90 -13.02 12.45
N LYS A 231 11.76 -12.43 11.59
CA LYS A 231 13.04 -11.83 11.99
C LYS A 231 12.89 -10.42 12.54
N ASN A 232 12.11 -9.54 11.92
CA ASN A 232 11.88 -8.17 12.40
C ASN A 232 10.53 -7.65 11.90
N ILE A 233 9.92 -6.75 12.69
CA ILE A 233 8.76 -5.96 12.26
C ILE A 233 9.11 -4.48 12.41
N TYR A 234 8.75 -3.73 11.38
CA TYR A 234 8.84 -2.28 11.37
C TYR A 234 7.48 -1.69 11.04
N LEU A 235 7.11 -0.64 11.75
CA LEU A 235 6.01 0.23 11.36
C LEU A 235 6.60 1.51 10.80
N SER A 236 5.97 2.06 9.77
CA SER A 236 6.37 3.33 9.17
C SER A 236 5.14 4.09 8.71
N THR A 237 5.30 5.40 8.52
CA THR A 237 4.34 6.20 7.76
C THR A 237 4.94 6.59 6.42
N THR A 238 4.09 7.00 5.47
CA THR A 238 4.51 7.32 4.08
C THR A 238 5.72 8.25 4.01
N MET A 239 5.79 9.28 4.87
CA MET A 239 6.92 10.22 4.92
C MET A 239 7.64 10.20 6.28
N GLY A 240 7.39 9.16 7.06
CA GLY A 240 7.92 8.99 8.40
C GLY A 240 9.07 7.99 8.47
N PRO A 241 9.71 7.93 9.64
CA PRO A 241 10.76 6.97 9.94
C PRO A 241 10.18 5.57 10.18
N GLY A 242 10.98 4.53 9.92
CA GLY A 242 10.65 3.16 10.32
C GLY A 242 10.99 2.89 11.78
N LEU A 243 9.98 2.65 12.61
CA LEU A 243 10.12 2.26 14.01
C LEU A 243 10.08 0.74 14.14
N ARG A 244 11.09 0.17 14.80
CA ARG A 244 11.15 -1.27 15.05
C ARG A 244 10.18 -1.64 16.17
N VAL A 245 9.27 -2.57 15.89
CA VAL A 245 8.30 -3.07 16.87
C VAL A 245 8.87 -4.25 17.64
N ASP A 246 8.54 -4.35 18.93
CA ASP A 246 8.91 -5.50 19.73
C ASP A 246 8.09 -6.74 19.35
N LYS A 247 8.78 -7.88 19.18
CA LYS A 247 8.14 -9.15 18.78
C LYS A 247 7.31 -9.78 19.91
N SER A 248 7.58 -9.40 21.16
CA SER A 248 6.81 -9.88 22.31
C SER A 248 5.31 -9.58 22.18
N GLU A 249 4.96 -8.51 21.46
CA GLU A 249 3.57 -8.14 21.21
C GLU A 249 2.82 -9.13 20.32
N ILE A 250 3.53 -9.92 19.51
CA ILE A 250 2.93 -10.96 18.67
C ILE A 250 2.48 -12.16 19.52
N ARG A 251 3.30 -12.59 20.48
CA ARG A 251 3.01 -13.78 21.31
C ARG A 251 1.69 -13.64 22.04
N ARG A 252 1.41 -12.45 22.60
CA ARG A 252 0.14 -12.14 23.27
C ARG A 252 -1.10 -12.29 22.39
N ILE A 253 -0.96 -12.32 21.07
CA ILE A 253 -2.08 -12.46 20.13
C ILE A 253 -2.47 -13.93 19.95
N GLU A 254 -1.52 -14.86 20.08
CA GLU A 254 -1.79 -16.32 20.01
C GLU A 254 -2.57 -16.80 21.23
N ASP A 255 -2.32 -16.22 22.40
CA ASP A 255 -3.03 -16.53 23.64
C ASP A 255 -4.51 -16.06 23.61
N LEU A 256 -4.84 -15.10 22.74
CA LEU A 256 -6.19 -14.61 22.50
C LEU A 256 -6.91 -15.46 21.42
N LYS A 257 -7.00 -16.78 21.67
CA LYS A 257 -7.96 -17.65 20.99
C LYS A 257 -9.37 -17.29 21.48
N ILE A 258 -9.99 -16.34 20.78
CA ILE A 258 -11.44 -16.13 20.72
C ILE A 258 -11.82 -16.07 19.25
#